data_AF-A0A376BS26-F1
#
_entry.id   AF-A0A376BS26-F1
#
_cell.length_a   1.000
_cell.length_b   1.000
_cell.length_c   1.000
_cell.angle_alpha   90.00
_cell.angle_beta   90.00
_cell.angle_gamma   90.00
#
_symmetry.space_group_name_H-M   'P 1'
#
loop_
_entity.id
_entity.type
_entity.pdbx_description
1 polymer ?
#
loop_
_entity_poly.entity_id
_entity_poly.type
_entity_poly.pdbx_seq_one_letter_code
_entity_poly.pdbx_strand_id
1 'polypeptide(L)'
;MNVLERRQKAYQNSNGICILCNQPILSHEKWSVEHFIPRAIYKWIQKPEVELQVESAANLFAVHMDCNLKKDAEIPTVNTINSLNVSQTIKDELLLVYREIYDSIEQYRSMKQSVWAKQECSCAFCKKRIRLVKATLRRINNQLERTRENAMCLCFHCSLKASHPEYKKKMVDKKQLSK
;
A
#
# COMPACT_ATOMS: atom_id res chain seq x y z
N MET A 1 21.73 1.06 -0.92
CA MET A 1 21.46 -0.04 -1.88
C MET A 1 21.16 0.57 -3.25
N ASN A 2 21.94 0.24 -4.27
CA ASN A 2 21.72 0.70 -5.64
C ASN A 2 20.55 -0.06 -6.31
N VAL A 3 20.16 0.34 -7.52
CA VAL A 3 18.99 -0.23 -8.22
C VAL A 3 19.16 -1.73 -8.52
N LEU A 4 20.37 -2.15 -8.89
CA LEU A 4 20.67 -3.55 -9.25
C LEU A 4 20.58 -4.45 -8.01
N GLU A 5 21.20 -4.03 -6.92
CA GLU A 5 21.15 -4.72 -5.62
C GLU A 5 19.72 -4.89 -5.13
N ARG A 6 18.88 -3.84 -5.24
CA ARG A 6 17.46 -3.91 -4.87
C ARG A 6 16.70 -4.95 -5.70
N ARG A 7 16.95 -5.00 -7.01
CA ARG A 7 16.31 -5.99 -7.91
C ARG A 7 16.74 -7.41 -7.57
N GLN A 8 18.03 -7.64 -7.32
CA GLN A 8 18.56 -8.96 -6.96
C GLN A 8 17.98 -9.44 -5.64
N LYS A 9 18.00 -8.60 -4.59
CA LYS A 9 17.45 -8.93 -3.27
C LYS A 9 15.95 -9.22 -3.33
N ALA A 10 15.19 -8.41 -4.05
CA ALA A 10 13.76 -8.64 -4.26
C ALA A 10 13.46 -9.98 -4.93
N TYR A 11 14.24 -10.35 -5.96
CA TYR A 11 14.10 -11.65 -6.64
C TYR A 11 14.48 -12.82 -5.71
N GLN A 12 15.56 -12.69 -4.94
CA GLN A 12 15.98 -13.69 -3.95
C GLN A 12 14.91 -13.93 -2.87
N ASN A 13 14.38 -12.85 -2.27
CA ASN A 13 13.34 -12.95 -1.25
C ASN A 13 12.06 -13.61 -1.78
N SER A 14 11.78 -13.40 -3.07
CA SER A 14 10.58 -13.93 -3.73
C SER A 14 10.78 -15.34 -4.26
N ASN A 15 12.02 -15.75 -4.51
CA ASN A 15 12.39 -17.01 -5.16
C ASN A 15 11.55 -17.33 -6.41
N GLY A 16 11.34 -16.32 -7.26
CA GLY A 16 10.51 -16.46 -8.47
C GLY A 16 9.00 -16.59 -8.21
N ILE A 17 8.50 -16.31 -7.00
CA ILE A 17 7.07 -16.32 -6.66
C ILE A 17 6.63 -14.90 -6.34
N CYS A 18 5.56 -14.42 -6.97
CA CYS A 18 5.00 -13.12 -6.65
C CYS A 18 4.36 -13.13 -5.26
N ILE A 19 4.90 -12.30 -4.36
CA ILE A 19 4.45 -12.23 -2.96
C ILE A 19 2.99 -11.78 -2.78
N LEU A 20 2.38 -11.15 -3.80
CA LEU A 20 1.00 -10.63 -3.71
C LEU A 20 -0.06 -11.63 -4.19
N CYS A 21 0.28 -12.52 -5.12
CA CYS A 21 -0.68 -13.50 -5.67
C CYS A 21 -0.28 -14.96 -5.44
N ASN A 22 0.89 -15.20 -4.84
CA ASN A 22 1.49 -16.52 -4.61
C ASN A 22 1.65 -17.37 -5.90
N GLN A 23 1.66 -16.74 -7.07
CA GLN A 23 1.91 -17.41 -8.35
C GLN A 23 3.36 -17.24 -8.79
N PRO A 24 3.95 -18.21 -9.51
CA PRO A 24 5.26 -18.06 -10.13
C PRO A 24 5.33 -16.84 -11.05
N ILE A 25 6.49 -16.18 -11.10
CA ILE A 25 6.85 -15.16 -12.08
C ILE A 25 7.59 -15.87 -13.19
N LEU A 26 6.95 -16.02 -14.34
CA LEU A 26 7.54 -16.68 -15.50
C LEU A 26 8.53 -15.76 -16.22
N SER A 27 9.49 -16.34 -16.94
CA SER A 27 10.58 -15.60 -17.59
C SER A 27 10.12 -14.53 -18.60
N HIS A 28 8.93 -14.71 -19.20
CA HIS A 28 8.34 -13.78 -20.15
C HIS A 28 7.46 -12.69 -19.51
N GLU A 29 7.19 -12.78 -18.20
CA GLU A 29 6.33 -11.85 -17.50
C GLU A 29 7.10 -10.61 -17.01
N LYS A 30 6.42 -9.45 -17.06
CA LYS A 30 6.96 -8.21 -16.49
C LYS A 30 6.70 -8.16 -14.99
N TRP A 31 7.72 -7.81 -14.23
CA TRP A 31 7.63 -7.66 -12.78
C TRP A 31 8.31 -6.36 -12.30
N SER A 32 7.90 -5.89 -11.12
CA SER A 32 8.47 -4.73 -10.43
C SER A 32 8.97 -5.09 -9.04
N VAL A 33 9.88 -4.26 -8.50
CA VAL A 33 10.35 -4.36 -7.12
C VAL A 33 9.39 -3.58 -6.24
N GLU A 34 8.79 -4.25 -5.27
CA GLU A 34 7.78 -3.64 -4.42
C GLU A 34 7.94 -4.01 -2.95
N HIS A 35 7.40 -3.14 -2.09
CA HIS A 35 7.33 -3.38 -0.66
C HIS A 35 6.06 -4.17 -0.34
N PHE A 36 6.18 -5.26 0.43
CA PHE A 36 5.02 -6.07 0.84
C PHE A 36 4.16 -5.31 1.86
N ILE A 37 4.77 -4.85 2.95
CA ILE A 37 4.19 -3.86 3.83
C ILE A 37 4.29 -2.50 3.12
N PRO A 38 3.18 -1.80 2.86
CA PRO A 38 3.20 -0.66 1.95
C PRO A 38 3.78 0.60 2.60
N ARG A 39 4.50 1.38 1.78
CA ARG A 39 4.99 2.74 2.11
C ARG A 39 3.90 3.70 2.59
N ALA A 40 2.64 3.37 2.35
CA ALA A 40 1.51 4.13 2.88
C ALA A 40 1.58 4.26 4.41
N ILE A 41 2.07 3.26 5.14
CA ILE A 41 2.15 3.30 6.60
C ILE A 41 2.99 4.50 7.07
N TYR A 42 4.28 4.57 6.74
CA TYR A 42 5.14 5.68 7.20
C TYR A 42 4.80 7.02 6.54
N LYS A 43 4.19 7.01 5.34
CA LYS A 43 3.74 8.26 4.71
C LYS A 43 2.67 8.95 5.54
N TRP A 44 1.76 8.19 6.13
CA TRP A 44 0.68 8.72 6.97
C TRP A 44 1.02 8.78 8.46
N ILE A 45 1.88 7.89 8.94
CA ILE A 45 2.39 7.85 10.31
C ILE A 45 3.89 8.19 10.25
N GLN A 46 4.22 9.47 10.28
CA GLN A 46 5.58 9.97 10.03
C GLN A 46 6.49 9.72 11.23
N LYS A 47 7.11 8.54 11.25
CA LYS A 47 8.06 8.10 12.25
C LYS A 47 9.31 7.54 11.55
N PRO A 48 10.52 8.09 11.77
CA PRO A 48 11.74 7.65 11.08
C PRO A 48 12.00 6.15 11.21
N GLU A 49 11.72 5.57 12.38
CA GLU A 49 11.86 4.14 12.65
C GLU A 49 10.93 3.29 11.77
N VAL A 50 9.70 3.76 11.49
CA VAL A 50 8.76 3.05 10.62
C VAL A 50 9.21 3.11 9.17
N GLU A 51 9.73 4.25 8.73
CA GLU A 51 10.32 4.38 7.39
C GLU A 51 11.50 3.43 7.20
N LEU A 52 12.41 3.37 8.18
CA LEU A 52 13.57 2.48 8.16
C LEU A 52 13.16 1.01 8.01
N GLN A 53 12.16 0.57 8.78
CA GLN A 53 11.64 -0.79 8.75
C GLN A 53 10.94 -1.11 7.42
N VAL A 54 10.10 -0.20 6.93
CA VAL A 54 9.35 -0.40 5.67
C VAL A 54 10.28 -0.36 4.45
N GLU A 55 11.31 0.47 4.44
CA GLU A 55 12.30 0.53 3.35
C GLU A 55 13.38 -0.56 3.43
N SER A 56 13.36 -1.40 4.46
CA SER A 56 14.33 -2.47 4.67
C SER A 56 14.31 -3.51 3.55
N ALA A 57 15.46 -4.16 3.36
CA ALA A 57 15.61 -5.24 2.37
C ALA A 57 14.70 -6.45 2.63
N ALA A 58 14.32 -6.70 3.89
CA ALA A 58 13.41 -7.78 4.28
C ALA A 58 11.98 -7.56 3.74
N ASN A 59 11.59 -6.31 3.49
CA ASN A 59 10.27 -5.96 3.00
C ASN A 59 10.21 -5.84 1.46
N LEU A 60 11.30 -6.13 0.72
CA LEU A 60 11.38 -5.99 -0.74
C LEU A 60 11.15 -7.32 -1.48
N PHE A 61 10.26 -7.30 -2.46
CA PHE A 61 9.86 -8.48 -3.24
C PHE A 61 9.66 -8.16 -4.72
N ALA A 62 9.84 -9.18 -5.56
CA ALA A 62 9.45 -9.17 -6.96
C ALA A 62 7.94 -9.45 -7.08
N VAL A 63 7.26 -8.63 -7.85
CA VAL A 63 5.79 -8.66 -7.96
C VAL A 63 5.37 -8.50 -9.41
N HIS A 64 4.38 -9.27 -9.86
CA HIS A 64 3.74 -9.04 -11.17
C HIS A 64 3.24 -7.60 -11.26
N MET A 65 3.51 -6.92 -12.37
CA MET A 65 3.11 -5.51 -12.52
C MET A 65 1.60 -5.29 -12.30
N ASP A 66 0.76 -6.25 -12.70
CA ASP A 66 -0.70 -6.16 -12.52
C ASP A 66 -1.14 -6.37 -11.06
N CYS A 67 -0.40 -7.17 -10.30
CA CYS A 67 -0.67 -7.37 -8.87
C CYS A 67 -0.34 -6.10 -8.07
N ASN A 68 0.73 -5.39 -8.46
CA ASN A 68 1.12 -4.14 -7.85
C ASN A 68 0.00 -3.09 -7.88
N LEU A 69 -0.78 -3.04 -8.96
CA LEU A 69 -1.90 -2.10 -9.07
C LEU A 69 -2.90 -2.29 -7.93
N LYS A 70 -3.18 -3.53 -7.53
CA LYS A 70 -4.24 -3.87 -6.56
C LYS A 70 -3.83 -3.73 -5.09
N LYS A 71 -2.53 -3.57 -4.79
CA LYS A 71 -1.97 -3.73 -3.43
C LYS A 71 -2.34 -2.63 -2.44
N ASP A 72 -2.63 -1.41 -2.91
CA ASP A 72 -2.82 -0.22 -2.07
C ASP A 72 -4.10 -0.28 -1.21
N ALA A 73 -4.89 -1.34 -1.30
CA ALA A 73 -6.16 -1.48 -0.60
C ALA A 73 -6.05 -2.30 0.70
N GLU A 74 -5.11 -3.25 0.79
CA GLU A 74 -5.06 -4.21 1.89
C GLU A 74 -3.70 -4.16 2.59
N ILE A 75 -3.73 -3.94 3.90
CA ILE A 75 -2.53 -3.94 4.73
C ILE A 75 -2.33 -5.38 5.22
N PRO A 76 -1.18 -6.02 4.93
CA PRO A 76 -0.95 -7.40 5.31
C PRO A 76 -1.11 -7.61 6.83
N THR A 77 -1.44 -8.84 7.22
CA THR A 77 -1.53 -9.28 8.63
C THR A 77 -0.48 -10.35 8.90
N VAL A 78 -0.29 -10.72 10.18
CA VAL A 78 0.51 -11.89 10.56
C VAL A 78 0.05 -13.15 9.82
N ASN A 79 -1.26 -13.35 9.71
CA ASN A 79 -1.82 -14.50 8.96
C ASN A 79 -1.47 -14.42 7.48
N THR A 80 -1.54 -13.22 6.88
CA THR A 80 -1.11 -13.01 5.49
C THR A 80 0.35 -13.39 5.32
N ILE A 81 1.24 -12.96 6.21
CA ILE A 81 2.68 -13.28 6.17
C ILE A 81 2.93 -14.78 6.30
N ASN A 82 2.29 -15.43 7.28
CA ASN A 82 2.43 -16.87 7.50
C ASN A 82 1.96 -17.71 6.30
N SER A 83 0.96 -17.22 5.57
CA SER A 83 0.39 -17.88 4.38
C SER A 83 1.23 -17.73 3.10
N LEU A 84 2.28 -16.90 3.11
CA LEU A 84 3.10 -16.66 1.91
C LEU A 84 3.80 -17.94 1.45
N ASN A 85 3.91 -18.12 0.14
CA ASN A 85 4.67 -19.23 -0.44
C ASN A 85 6.14 -18.84 -0.67
N VAL A 86 6.85 -18.55 0.42
CA VAL A 86 8.28 -18.22 0.46
C VAL A 86 8.95 -19.01 1.59
N SER A 87 10.30 -19.00 1.64
CA SER A 87 11.04 -19.72 2.68
C SER A 87 10.71 -19.20 4.09
N GLN A 88 10.84 -20.07 5.09
CA GLN A 88 10.55 -19.72 6.48
C GLN A 88 11.40 -18.54 6.97
N THR A 89 12.68 -18.51 6.61
CA THR A 89 13.59 -17.40 6.94
C THR A 89 13.05 -16.04 6.47
N ILE A 90 12.50 -15.97 5.26
CA ILE A 90 11.91 -14.73 4.73
C ILE A 90 10.63 -14.34 5.49
N LYS A 91 9.81 -15.33 5.89
CA LYS A 91 8.64 -15.06 6.74
C LYS A 91 9.06 -14.50 8.10
N ASP A 92 10.09 -15.08 8.71
CA ASP A 92 10.58 -14.65 10.02
C ASP A 92 11.14 -13.23 9.96
N GLU A 93 11.96 -12.91 8.95
CA GLU A 93 12.44 -11.54 8.71
C GLU A 93 11.28 -10.55 8.52
N LEU A 94 10.27 -10.92 7.74
CA LEU A 94 9.12 -10.06 7.49
C LEU A 94 8.22 -9.89 8.71
N LEU A 95 8.08 -10.92 9.55
CA LEU A 95 7.38 -10.85 10.83
C LEU A 95 8.09 -9.95 11.82
N LEU A 96 9.43 -9.92 11.83
CA LEU A 96 10.20 -8.99 12.66
C LEU A 96 9.90 -7.54 12.24
N VAL A 97 9.98 -7.23 10.94
CA VAL A 97 9.59 -5.92 10.41
C VAL A 97 8.15 -5.57 10.82
N TYR A 98 7.21 -6.50 10.65
CA TYR A 98 5.81 -6.27 10.99
C TYR A 98 5.59 -5.97 12.48
N ARG A 99 6.25 -6.71 13.37
CA ARG A 99 6.15 -6.53 14.83
C ARG A 99 6.72 -5.19 15.28
N GLU A 100 7.88 -4.80 14.75
CA GLU A 100 8.54 -3.52 15.03
C GLU A 100 7.64 -2.30 14.75
N ILE A 101 6.78 -2.39 13.73
CA ILE A 101 5.91 -1.27 13.33
C ILE A 101 4.43 -1.52 13.59
N TYR A 102 4.09 -2.54 14.39
CA TYR A 102 2.70 -3.00 14.59
C TYR A 102 1.76 -1.86 15.00
N ASP A 103 2.16 -1.05 15.98
CA ASP A 103 1.34 0.07 16.45
C ASP A 103 1.06 1.11 15.35
N SER A 104 2.04 1.33 14.47
CA SER A 104 1.89 2.26 13.34
C SER A 104 0.98 1.70 12.25
N ILE A 105 0.99 0.37 12.06
CA ILE A 105 0.02 -0.33 11.21
C ILE A 105 -1.41 -0.17 11.77
N GLU A 106 -1.59 -0.35 13.08
CA GLU A 106 -2.90 -0.20 13.72
C GLU A 106 -3.40 1.24 13.69
N GLN A 107 -2.53 2.22 13.92
CA GLN A 107 -2.86 3.64 13.76
C GLN A 107 -3.32 3.96 12.33
N TYR A 108 -2.60 3.45 11.32
CA TYR A 108 -3.00 3.61 9.93
C TYR A 108 -4.37 2.98 9.64
N ARG A 109 -4.62 1.75 10.13
CA ARG A 109 -5.90 1.04 9.97
C ARG A 109 -7.04 1.81 10.61
N SER A 110 -6.86 2.30 11.84
CA SER A 110 -7.83 3.10 12.57
C SER A 110 -8.17 4.40 11.83
N MET A 111 -7.15 5.14 11.37
CA MET A 111 -7.36 6.36 10.58
C MET A 111 -8.12 6.05 9.28
N LYS A 112 -7.74 5.00 8.53
CA LYS A 112 -8.44 4.59 7.31
C LYS A 112 -9.90 4.23 7.58
N GLN A 113 -10.17 3.46 8.63
CA GLN A 113 -11.53 3.08 9.04
C GLN A 113 -12.35 4.32 9.40
N SER A 114 -11.77 5.24 10.16
CA SER A 114 -12.45 6.47 10.56
C SER A 114 -12.84 7.34 9.37
N VAL A 115 -11.92 7.55 8.42
CA VAL A 115 -12.18 8.30 7.18
C VAL A 115 -13.23 7.60 6.32
N TRP A 116 -13.14 6.27 6.19
CA TRP A 116 -14.12 5.47 5.45
C TRP A 116 -15.52 5.55 6.06
N ALA A 117 -15.64 5.50 7.39
CA ALA A 117 -16.89 5.64 8.12
C ALA A 117 -17.48 7.06 7.97
N LYS A 118 -16.66 8.11 8.08
CA LYS A 118 -17.06 9.51 7.85
C LYS A 118 -17.59 9.73 6.42
N GLN A 119 -17.13 8.93 5.46
CA GLN A 119 -17.62 8.93 4.08
C GLN A 119 -18.78 7.96 3.82
N GLU A 120 -19.45 7.49 4.86
CA GLU A 120 -20.61 6.57 4.77
C GLU A 120 -20.29 5.34 3.91
N CYS A 121 -19.12 4.75 4.15
CA CYS A 121 -18.65 3.56 3.45
C CYS A 121 -18.54 3.72 1.93
N SER A 122 -18.39 4.94 1.43
CA SER A 122 -18.46 5.25 -0.01
C SER A 122 -17.19 5.91 -0.53
N CYS A 123 -16.90 5.70 -1.82
CA CYS A 123 -15.79 6.36 -2.49
C CYS A 123 -16.03 7.87 -2.52
N ALA A 124 -15.04 8.64 -2.06
CA ALA A 124 -15.15 10.10 -1.99
C ALA A 124 -15.43 10.77 -3.34
N PHE A 125 -15.04 10.13 -4.44
CA PHE A 125 -15.17 10.67 -5.79
C PHE A 125 -16.39 10.14 -6.54
N CYS A 126 -16.50 8.83 -6.75
CA CYS A 126 -17.59 8.25 -7.55
C CYS A 126 -18.83 7.88 -6.74
N LYS A 127 -18.82 8.11 -5.41
CA LYS A 127 -19.92 7.84 -4.47
C LYS A 127 -20.41 6.39 -4.40
N LYS A 128 -19.83 5.48 -5.19
CA LYS A 128 -20.09 4.03 -5.06
C LYS A 128 -19.68 3.55 -3.68
N ARG A 129 -20.53 2.71 -3.08
CA ARG A 129 -20.22 2.00 -1.84
C ARG A 129 -18.98 1.13 -2.03
N ILE A 130 -18.05 1.18 -1.07
CA ILE A 130 -16.81 0.42 -1.07
C ILE A 130 -16.65 -0.32 0.26
N ARG A 131 -16.19 -1.56 0.23
CA ARG A 131 -15.77 -2.26 1.45
C ARG A 131 -14.46 -1.64 1.95
N LEU A 132 -14.25 -1.59 3.27
CA LEU A 132 -13.03 -1.04 3.87
C LEU A 132 -11.75 -1.68 3.30
N VAL A 133 -11.75 -3.00 3.11
CA VAL A 133 -10.66 -3.77 2.50
C VAL A 133 -10.37 -3.40 1.03
N LYS A 134 -11.31 -2.74 0.35
CA LYS A 134 -11.16 -2.25 -1.03
C LYS A 134 -10.95 -0.73 -1.11
N ALA A 135 -10.88 -0.05 0.03
CA ALA A 135 -10.65 1.38 0.10
C ALA A 135 -9.16 1.69 0.14
N THR A 136 -8.72 2.71 -0.60
CA THR A 136 -7.35 3.25 -0.49
C THR A 136 -7.41 4.64 0.13
N LEU A 137 -6.56 4.89 1.13
CA LEU A 137 -6.42 6.20 1.75
C LEU A 137 -5.54 7.12 0.88
N ARG A 138 -6.09 8.26 0.48
CA ARG A 138 -5.42 9.30 -0.32
C ARG A 138 -5.63 10.66 0.33
N ARG A 139 -4.80 11.63 -0.06
CA ARG A 139 -5.02 13.03 0.33
C ARG A 139 -6.17 13.64 -0.46
N ILE A 140 -6.95 14.51 0.17
CA ILE A 140 -7.90 15.39 -0.51
C ILE A 140 -7.12 16.39 -1.35
N ASN A 141 -6.23 17.17 -0.71
CA ASN A 141 -5.31 18.08 -1.35
C ASN A 141 -3.86 17.57 -1.23
N ASN A 142 -3.19 17.41 -2.36
CA ASN A 142 -1.83 16.88 -2.40
C ASN A 142 -0.73 17.90 -2.08
N GLN A 143 -1.06 19.17 -1.95
CA GLN A 143 -0.17 20.21 -1.46
C GLN A 143 -0.17 20.30 0.06
N LEU A 144 -1.20 19.76 0.71
CA LEU A 144 -1.29 19.70 2.16
C LEU A 144 -0.67 18.41 2.71
N GLU A 145 -0.35 18.47 4.00
CA GLU A 145 0.19 17.35 4.76
C GLU A 145 -0.79 16.19 4.87
N ARG A 146 -0.26 15.02 5.22
CA ARG A 146 -1.08 13.81 5.43
C ARG A 146 -1.63 13.83 6.85
N THR A 147 -2.83 14.38 6.97
CA THR A 147 -3.61 14.37 8.23
C THR A 147 -4.96 13.71 8.00
N ARG A 148 -5.65 13.32 9.08
CA ARG A 148 -6.99 12.73 9.00
C ARG A 148 -7.98 13.70 8.32
N GLU A 149 -7.84 15.00 8.56
CA GLU A 149 -8.69 16.06 8.01
C GLU A 149 -8.50 16.21 6.50
N ASN A 150 -7.26 16.02 6.03
CA ASN A 150 -6.92 16.02 4.61
C ASN A 150 -6.98 14.61 3.98
N ALA A 151 -7.62 13.63 4.62
CA ALA A 151 -7.69 12.27 4.12
C ALA A 151 -9.03 11.96 3.42
N MET A 152 -8.97 11.09 2.42
CA MET A 152 -10.15 10.51 1.80
C MET A 152 -9.94 9.05 1.40
N CYS A 153 -11.01 8.27 1.42
CA CYS A 153 -11.04 6.91 0.90
C CYS A 153 -11.56 6.86 -0.54
N LEU A 154 -10.82 6.20 -1.43
CA LEU A 154 -11.18 5.99 -2.83
C LEU A 154 -11.35 4.50 -3.15
N CYS A 155 -12.20 4.18 -4.13
CA CYS A 155 -12.19 2.86 -4.74
C CYS A 155 -10.92 2.69 -5.60
N PHE A 156 -10.54 1.44 -5.88
CA PHE A 156 -9.40 1.11 -6.73
C PHE A 156 -9.33 1.94 -8.03
N HIS A 157 -10.41 1.96 -8.82
CA HIS A 157 -10.48 2.71 -10.08
C HIS A 157 -10.24 4.22 -9.91
N CYS A 158 -10.81 4.82 -8.87
CA CYS A 158 -10.62 6.25 -8.60
C CYS A 158 -9.23 6.53 -8.04
N SER A 159 -8.65 5.59 -7.28
CA SER A 159 -7.27 5.68 -6.78
C SER A 159 -6.25 5.67 -7.91
N LEU A 160 -6.44 4.79 -8.91
CA LEU A 160 -5.61 4.77 -10.13
C LEU A 160 -5.75 6.06 -10.95
N LYS A 161 -6.97 6.59 -11.08
CA LYS A 161 -7.17 7.89 -11.76
C LYS A 161 -6.49 9.03 -11.00
N ALA A 162 -6.51 9.00 -9.67
CA ALA A 162 -5.89 10.03 -8.82
C ALA A 162 -4.36 10.08 -8.94
N SER A 163 -3.70 9.02 -9.43
CA SER A 163 -2.26 9.06 -9.76
C SER A 163 -1.94 9.81 -11.06
N HIS A 164 -2.93 10.10 -11.92
CA HIS A 164 -2.73 10.91 -13.13
C HIS A 164 -2.96 12.41 -12.85
N PRO A 165 -2.01 13.31 -13.18
CA PRO A 165 -2.12 14.75 -12.91
C PRO A 165 -3.40 15.41 -13.46
N GLU A 166 -3.82 15.05 -14.68
CA GLU A 166 -5.00 15.62 -15.34
C GLU A 166 -6.31 15.27 -14.64
N TYR A 167 -6.44 14.02 -14.19
CA TYR A 167 -7.62 13.55 -13.46
C TYR A 167 -7.63 14.09 -12.03
N LYS A 168 -6.46 14.28 -11.43
CA LYS A 168 -6.30 14.87 -10.10
C LYS A 168 -6.82 16.30 -10.04
N LYS A 169 -6.58 17.13 -11.07
CA LYS A 169 -7.18 18.48 -11.18
C LYS A 169 -8.70 18.41 -11.23
N LYS A 170 -9.28 17.56 -12.09
CA LYS A 170 -10.74 17.32 -12.15
C LYS A 170 -11.33 16.80 -10.82
N MET A 171 -10.58 16.00 -10.06
CA MET A 171 -11.02 15.52 -8.74
C MET A 171 -11.07 16.63 -7.70
N VAL A 172 -10.10 17.56 -7.72
CA VAL A 172 -10.08 18.75 -6.87
C VAL A 172 -11.19 19.72 -7.29
N ASP A 173 -11.37 19.97 -8.60
CA ASP A 173 -12.38 20.90 -9.10
C ASP A 173 -13.82 20.41 -8.86
N LYS A 174 -14.08 19.10 -9.01
CA LYS A 174 -15.38 18.48 -8.63
C LYS A 174 -15.61 18.46 -7.12
N LYS A 175 -14.55 18.65 -6.34
CA LYS A 175 -14.55 18.84 -4.89
C LYS A 175 -14.05 20.27 -4.58
N GLN A 176 -14.76 21.28 -5.09
CA GLN A 176 -15.31 22.22 -4.12
C GLN A 176 -16.14 21.38 -3.11
N LEU A 177 -15.43 20.67 -2.23
CA LEU A 177 -15.92 20.28 -0.92
C LEU A 177 -16.41 21.62 -0.39
N SER A 178 -17.72 21.77 -0.39
CA SER A 178 -18.48 22.89 0.12
C SER A 178 -17.64 23.71 1.12
N LYS A 179 -17.38 24.97 0.73
CA LYS A 179 -16.92 26.11 1.54
C LYS A 179 -16.38 25.79 2.93
#